data_AF-A0A2T2TII4-F1
#
_entry.id   AF-A0A2T2TII4-F1
#
_cell.length_a   1.000
_cell.length_b   1.000
_cell.length_c   1.000
_cell.angle_alpha   90.00
_cell.angle_beta   90.00
_cell.angle_gamma   90.00
#
_symmetry.space_group_name_H-M   'P 1'
#
loop_
_entity.id
_entity.type
_entity.pdbx_description
1 polymer ?
#
loop_
_entity_poly.entity_id
_entity_poly.type
_entity_poly.pdbx_seq_one_letter_code
_entity_poly.pdbx_strand_id
1 'polypeptide(L)'
;PSTSGRDGCHGSTTATDVVLGALSEAEIEAYVASGSPMDKAGGYGIQDHSAPLFVKRIDGDYYNVVGLPLRRLYTTLRQEFGDLLTQPPE
;
A
#
# COMPACT_ATOMS: atom_id res chain seq x y z
N PRO A 1 29.75 23.39 -16.57
CA PRO A 1 29.21 22.00 -16.57
C PRO A 1 27.72 22.03 -16.29
N SER A 2 26.91 21.76 -17.32
CA SER A 2 25.45 21.81 -17.31
C SER A 2 24.88 20.77 -16.35
N THR A 3 24.21 21.20 -15.29
CA THR A 3 23.26 20.37 -14.54
C THR A 3 22.04 20.11 -15.43
N SER A 4 22.05 18.99 -16.14
CA SER A 4 20.86 18.49 -16.82
C SER A 4 19.83 18.11 -15.75
N GLY A 5 18.77 18.92 -15.63
CA GLY A 5 17.61 18.59 -14.81
C GLY A 5 17.05 17.24 -15.24
N ARG A 6 17.00 16.27 -14.31
CA ARG A 6 16.26 15.04 -14.50
C ARG A 6 14.78 15.32 -14.23
N ASP A 7 14.13 16.07 -15.13
CA ASP A 7 12.69 16.29 -15.11
C ASP A 7 11.96 15.09 -15.71
N GLY A 8 12.15 13.91 -15.11
CA GLY A 8 11.49 12.67 -15.50
C GLY A 8 10.59 12.18 -14.37
N CYS A 9 9.28 12.09 -14.62
CA CYS A 9 8.37 11.41 -13.70
C CYS A 9 8.59 9.89 -13.82
N HIS A 10 9.10 9.27 -12.76
CA HIS A 10 9.28 7.81 -12.70
C HIS A 10 8.06 7.20 -12.02
N GLY A 11 7.29 6.42 -12.78
CA GLY A 11 6.09 5.73 -12.30
C GLY A 11 6.31 4.23 -12.25
N SER A 12 5.85 3.57 -11.18
CA SER A 12 5.81 2.11 -11.12
C SER A 12 4.51 1.64 -10.49
N THR A 13 4.00 0.49 -10.95
CA THR A 13 2.77 -0.12 -10.44
C THR A 13 3.08 -1.47 -9.81
N THR A 14 2.28 -1.86 -8.82
CA THR A 14 2.31 -3.18 -8.20
C THR A 14 0.88 -3.63 -7.89
N ALA A 15 0.66 -4.94 -7.86
CA ALA A 15 -0.62 -5.55 -7.52
C ALA A 15 -0.44 -6.48 -6.32
N THR A 16 -1.45 -6.55 -5.46
CA THR A 16 -1.53 -7.48 -4.34
C THR A 16 -2.92 -8.08 -4.32
N ASP A 17 -3.01 -9.40 -4.29
CA ASP A 17 -4.29 -10.09 -4.20
C ASP A 17 -4.68 -10.27 -2.73
N VAL A 18 -5.90 -9.86 -2.39
CA VAL A 18 -6.46 -10.02 -1.04
C VAL A 18 -7.67 -10.93 -1.11
N VAL A 19 -7.61 -12.05 -0.39
CA VAL A 19 -8.72 -13.00 -0.27
C VAL A 19 -9.46 -12.70 1.02
N LEU A 20 -10.74 -12.34 0.89
CA LEU A 20 -11.63 -12.21 2.03
C LEU A 20 -12.18 -13.58 2.45
N GLY A 21 -12.44 -13.72 3.76
CA GLY A 21 -13.20 -14.83 4.32
C GLY A 21 -14.67 -14.75 3.93
N ALA A 22 -15.43 -15.80 4.25
CA ALA A 22 -16.88 -15.72 4.19
C ALA A 22 -17.36 -14.77 5.29
N LEU A 23 -18.12 -13.74 4.91
CA LEU A 23 -18.71 -12.77 5.83
C LEU A 23 -20.22 -13.01 5.89
N SER A 24 -20.78 -12.92 7.08
CA SER A 24 -22.22 -12.87 7.27
C SER A 24 -22.77 -11.48 6.95
N GLU A 25 -24.05 -11.41 6.58
CA GLU A 25 -24.77 -10.14 6.36
C GLU A 25 -24.61 -9.19 7.56
N ALA A 26 -24.71 -9.73 8.78
CA ALA A 26 -24.59 -8.97 10.02
C ALA A 26 -23.19 -8.34 10.21
N GLU A 27 -22.12 -9.04 9.83
CA GLU A 27 -20.75 -8.50 9.88
C GLU A 27 -20.53 -7.38 8.86
N ILE A 28 -21.13 -7.52 7.67
CA ILE A 28 -21.09 -6.50 6.62
C ILE A 28 -21.85 -5.25 7.09
N GLU A 29 -23.07 -5.41 7.59
CA GLU A 29 -23.90 -4.32 8.10
C GLU A 29 -23.23 -3.60 9.27
N ALA A 30 -22.65 -4.33 10.22
CA ALA A 30 -21.92 -3.75 11.35
C ALA A 30 -20.69 -2.96 10.88
N TYR A 31 -19.97 -3.45 9.87
CA TYR A 31 -18.83 -2.74 9.30
C TYR A 31 -19.25 -1.46 8.55
N VAL A 32 -20.33 -1.52 7.76
CA VAL A 32 -20.91 -0.34 7.09
C VAL A 32 -21.37 0.69 8.11
N ALA A 33 -22.06 0.26 9.17
CA ALA A 33 -22.55 1.13 10.24
C ALA A 33 -21.42 1.83 11.01
N SER A 34 -20.20 1.29 11.00
CA SER A 34 -19.04 1.94 11.62
C SER A 34 -18.60 3.24 10.93
N GLY A 35 -19.05 3.48 9.69
CA GLY A 35 -18.69 4.67 8.90
C GLY A 35 -17.26 4.65 8.33
N SER A 36 -16.39 3.74 8.79
CA SER A 36 -15.02 3.60 8.31
C SER A 36 -14.83 3.25 6.82
N PRO A 37 -15.73 2.50 6.15
CA PRO A 37 -15.51 2.12 4.75
C PRO A 37 -15.73 3.26 3.75
N MET A 38 -16.29 4.39 4.15
CA MET A 38 -16.76 5.45 3.24
C MET A 38 -15.64 6.31 2.63
N ASP A 39 -14.43 6.30 3.19
CA ASP A 39 -13.28 7.12 2.73
C ASP A 39 -12.15 6.27 2.11
N LYS A 40 -12.43 5.00 1.79
CA LYS A 40 -11.41 4.05 1.33
C LYS A 40 -11.77 3.45 -0.01
N ALA A 41 -10.82 3.47 -0.93
CA ALA A 41 -10.98 2.81 -2.24
C ALA A 41 -11.26 1.31 -2.02
N GLY A 42 -12.40 0.83 -2.54
CA GLY A 42 -12.86 -0.55 -2.33
C GLY A 42 -13.71 -0.78 -1.07
N GLY A 43 -14.04 0.27 -0.31
CA GLY A 43 -14.93 0.15 0.86
C GLY A 43 -14.35 -0.70 1.99
N TYR A 44 -13.03 -0.90 2.00
CA TYR A 44 -12.33 -1.77 2.93
C TYR A 44 -11.00 -1.14 3.33
N GLY A 45 -10.78 -0.95 4.62
CA GLY A 45 -9.52 -0.47 5.17
C GLY A 45 -8.86 -1.51 6.04
N ILE A 46 -7.77 -2.12 5.60
CA ILE A 46 -7.05 -3.13 6.41
C ILE A 46 -6.58 -2.61 7.78
N GLN A 47 -6.54 -1.29 7.96
CA GLN A 47 -6.20 -0.61 9.22
C GLN A 47 -7.41 -0.34 10.13
N ASP A 48 -8.64 -0.63 9.68
CA ASP A 48 -9.83 -0.45 10.49
C ASP A 48 -9.93 -1.51 11.59
N HIS A 49 -10.73 -1.25 12.62
CA HIS A 49 -10.79 -2.15 13.78
C HIS A 49 -11.31 -3.56 13.46
N SER A 50 -12.25 -3.70 12.52
CA SER A 50 -12.86 -4.99 12.17
C SER A 50 -12.45 -5.53 10.80
N ALA A 51 -12.00 -4.68 9.89
CA ALA A 51 -11.61 -5.05 8.54
C ALA A 51 -10.51 -6.15 8.46
N PRO A 52 -9.38 -6.08 9.20
CA PRO A 52 -8.37 -7.15 9.12
C PRO A 52 -8.89 -8.52 9.56
N LEU A 53 -10.00 -8.60 10.31
CA LEU A 53 -10.65 -9.88 10.66
C LEU A 53 -11.27 -10.57 9.43
N PHE A 54 -11.58 -9.80 8.39
CA PHE A 54 -12.18 -10.32 7.16
C PHE A 54 -11.15 -10.87 6.17
N VAL A 55 -9.86 -10.63 6.39
CA VAL A 55 -8.80 -11.08 5.49
C VAL A 55 -8.41 -12.51 5.81
N LYS A 56 -8.68 -13.41 4.86
CA LYS A 56 -8.26 -14.80 4.93
C LYS A 56 -6.81 -14.98 4.47
N ARG A 57 -6.38 -14.23 3.44
CA ARG A 57 -5.05 -14.38 2.84
C ARG A 57 -4.67 -13.15 2.03
N ILE A 58 -3.38 -12.84 2.00
CA ILE A 58 -2.79 -11.81 1.13
C ILE A 58 -1.67 -12.46 0.33
N ASP A 59 -1.74 -12.35 -0.99
CA ASP A 59 -0.65 -12.72 -1.89
C ASP A 59 -0.04 -11.46 -2.49
N GLY A 60 1.13 -11.07 -2.00
CA GLY A 60 1.85 -9.88 -2.45
C GLY A 60 2.35 -9.04 -1.28
N ASP A 61 2.46 -7.73 -1.51
CA ASP A 61 2.95 -6.80 -0.50
C ASP A 61 1.78 -6.25 0.33
N TYR A 62 1.78 -6.52 1.63
CA TYR A 62 0.82 -5.96 2.59
C TYR A 62 0.84 -4.43 2.58
N TYR A 63 2.02 -3.81 2.47
CA TYR A 63 2.13 -2.37 2.49
C TYR A 63 1.55 -1.73 1.23
N ASN A 64 1.52 -2.48 0.13
CA ASN A 64 0.77 -2.07 -1.06
C ASN A 64 -0.75 -1.99 -0.77
N VAL A 65 -1.30 -2.93 0.01
CA VAL A 65 -2.71 -2.90 0.44
C VAL A 65 -2.99 -1.71 1.37
N VAL A 66 -2.00 -1.33 2.19
CA VAL A 66 -2.07 -0.12 3.04
C VAL A 66 -1.97 1.19 2.23
N GLY A 67 -1.43 1.13 1.00
CA GLY A 67 -1.35 2.29 0.10
C GLY A 67 0.07 2.77 -0.23
N LEU A 68 1.12 2.11 0.29
CA LEU A 68 2.51 2.43 -0.07
C LEU A 68 3.36 1.15 -0.18
N PRO A 69 3.73 0.70 -1.38
CA PRO A 69 4.48 -0.54 -1.56
C PRO A 69 5.96 -0.38 -1.18
N LEU A 70 6.27 -0.53 0.11
CA LEU A 70 7.59 -0.24 0.68
C LEU A 70 8.71 -1.02 0.00
N ARG A 71 8.51 -2.30 -0.33
CA ARG A 71 9.53 -3.12 -0.97
C ARG A 71 9.86 -2.61 -2.39
N ARG A 72 8.83 -2.23 -3.14
CA ARG A 72 8.96 -1.65 -4.48
C ARG A 72 9.67 -0.31 -4.39
N LEU A 73 9.19 0.57 -3.51
CA LEU A 73 9.76 1.91 -3.27
C LEU A 73 11.25 1.83 -2.92
N TYR A 74 11.63 0.98 -1.95
CA TYR A 74 13.02 0.81 -1.56
C TYR A 74 13.89 0.33 -2.72
N THR A 75 13.39 -0.59 -3.54
CA THR A 75 14.14 -1.11 -4.69
C THR A 75 14.34 -0.02 -5.75
N THR A 76 13.30 0.76 -6.05
CA THR A 76 13.37 1.90 -6.99
C THR A 76 14.33 2.97 -6.48
N LEU A 77 14.22 3.38 -5.21
CA LEU A 77 15.12 4.37 -4.62
C LEU A 77 16.58 3.91 -4.70
N ARG A 78 16.86 2.63 -4.42
CA ARG A 78 18.23 2.11 -4.49
C ARG A 78 18.78 2.03 -5.92
N GLN A 79 17.94 1.77 -6.91
CA GLN A 79 18.36 1.62 -8.30
C GLN A 79 18.51 2.96 -9.04
N GLU A 80 17.62 3.90 -8.76
CA GLU A 80 17.50 5.15 -9.52
C GLU A 80 18.01 6.38 -8.75
N PHE A 81 18.04 6.30 -7.42
CA PHE A 81 18.39 7.40 -6.51
C PHE A 81 19.37 6.96 -5.41
N GLY A 82 20.30 6.06 -5.75
CA GLY A 82 21.23 5.47 -4.79
C GLY A 82 22.10 6.49 -4.04
N ASP A 83 22.32 7.66 -4.63
CA ASP A 83 22.97 8.84 -4.05
C ASP A 83 22.21 9.43 -2.86
N LEU A 84 20.88 9.32 -2.80
CA LEU A 84 20.07 9.77 -1.66
C LEU A 84 20.13 8.81 -0.46
N LEU A 85 20.53 7.55 -0.67
CA LEU A 85 20.50 6.51 0.36
C LEU A 85 21.86 6.26 1.03
N THR A 86 22.94 6.77 0.45
CA THR A 86 24.25 6.78 1.09
C THR A 86 24.34 7.97 2.05
N GLN A 87 24.38 7.70 3.36
CA GLN A 87 24.81 8.70 4.33
C GLN A 87 26.28 9.08 4.02
N PRO A 88 26.68 10.36 4.11
CA PRO A 88 28.09 10.71 4.05
C PRO A 88 28.86 9.94 5.13
N PRO A 89 30.11 9.51 4.88
CA PRO A 89 30.92 8.89 5.92
C PRO A 89 31.09 9.89 7.08
N GLU A 90 31.00 9.38 8.32
CA GLU A 90 31.30 10.17 9.53
C GLU A 90 32.71 10.76 9.53
#